data_AF-A0A7W8CKE9-F1
#
_entry.id   AF-A0A7W8CKE9-F1
#
_cell.length_a   1.000
_cell.length_b   1.000
_cell.length_c   1.000
_cell.angle_alpha   90.00
_cell.angle_beta   90.00
_cell.angle_gamma   90.00
#
_symmetry.space_group_name_H-M   'P 1'
#
loop_
_entity.id
_entity.type
_entity.pdbx_description
1 polymer ?
#
loop_
_entity_poly.entity_id
_entity_poly.type
_entity_poly.pdbx_seq_one_letter_code
_entity_poly.pdbx_strand_id
1 'polypeptide(L)'
;MTVDPLPDFVYPKRGDQRRMTIIGDRQSGKTYTLLERAVSHARQGEIVVFDCETLRMAQHTHSECLNTHVRWGSDDVSYRASYQDITLDRHSFRPGRIIFRPHGRRAPDFDPKAVDVHLLDCSPNDLVYKSAKLVIRAVHR
;
A
#
# COMPACT_ATOMS: atom_id res chain seq x y z
N MET A 1 29.05 4.77 -2.51
CA MET A 1 28.03 5.11 -3.52
C MET A 1 26.89 5.80 -2.80
N THR A 2 26.77 7.11 -2.94
CA THR A 2 25.59 7.87 -2.51
C THR A 2 24.48 7.59 -3.51
N VAL A 3 23.51 6.76 -3.12
CA VAL A 3 22.28 6.60 -3.89
C VAL A 3 21.47 7.85 -3.64
N ASP A 4 21.49 8.78 -4.59
CA ASP A 4 20.59 9.94 -4.52
C ASP A 4 19.15 9.43 -4.38
N PRO A 5 18.37 9.93 -3.41
CA PRO A 5 16.99 9.49 -3.25
C PRO A 5 16.22 9.81 -4.53
N LEU A 6 15.54 8.79 -5.06
CA LEU A 6 14.66 8.91 -6.22
C LEU A 6 13.74 10.14 -6.03
N PRO A 7 13.60 11.03 -7.03
CA PRO A 7 13.00 12.36 -6.86
C PRO A 7 11.53 12.33 -6.38
N ASP A 8 10.86 11.19 -6.47
CA ASP A 8 9.47 10.99 -6.04
C ASP A 8 9.33 10.44 -4.62
N PHE A 9 10.44 10.08 -3.98
CA PHE A 9 10.48 9.60 -2.61
C PHE A 9 11.07 10.64 -1.67
N VAL A 10 10.61 10.64 -0.42
CA VAL A 10 11.11 11.49 0.67
C VAL A 10 11.17 10.72 1.97
N TYR A 11 12.03 11.19 2.87
CA TYR A 11 11.89 10.85 4.28
C TYR A 11 10.82 11.76 4.90
N PRO A 12 9.76 11.20 5.51
CA PRO A 12 8.74 12.00 6.16
C PRO A 12 9.34 12.71 7.39
N LYS A 13 9.06 14.01 7.54
CA LYS A 13 9.52 14.80 8.69
C LYS A 13 8.77 14.38 9.97
N ARG A 14 9.39 14.53 11.14
CA ARG A 14 8.69 14.36 12.42
C ARG A 14 7.52 15.35 12.51
N GLY A 15 6.35 14.87 12.92
CA GLY A 15 5.13 15.70 13.04
C GLY A 15 4.32 15.86 11.75
N ASP A 16 4.65 15.13 10.68
CA ASP A 16 3.80 15.10 9.48
C ASP A 16 2.43 14.48 9.82
N GLN A 17 1.38 15.30 9.84
CA GLN A 17 0.01 14.89 10.18
C GLN A 17 -0.54 13.82 9.23
N ARG A 18 0.10 13.62 8.07
CA ARG A 18 -0.22 12.58 7.09
C ARG A 18 0.30 11.20 7.49
N ARG A 19 1.08 11.08 8.57
CA ARG A 19 1.76 9.84 8.98
C ARG A 19 1.13 9.22 10.22
N MET A 20 0.77 7.95 10.10
CA MET A 20 0.36 7.10 11.21
C MET A 20 1.34 5.94 11.38
N THR A 21 1.60 5.55 12.62
CA THR A 21 2.42 4.37 12.95
C THR A 21 1.60 3.42 13.82
N ILE A 22 1.50 2.17 13.38
CA ILE A 22 0.88 1.07 14.12
C ILE A 22 2.03 0.26 14.73
N ILE A 23 2.13 0.27 16.06
CA ILE A 23 3.14 -0.46 16.82
C ILE A 23 2.46 -1.67 17.47
N GLY A 24 3.08 -2.84 17.35
CA GLY A 24 2.58 -4.02 18.06
C GLY A 24 3.48 -5.23 17.90
N ASP A 25 3.25 -6.24 18.72
CA ASP A 25 4.05 -7.46 18.75
C ASP A 25 3.88 -8.31 17.48
N ARG A 26 4.69 -9.36 17.34
CA ARG A 26 4.51 -10.32 16.25
C ARG A 26 3.09 -10.90 16.32
N GLN A 27 2.45 -11.10 15.16
CA GLN A 27 1.07 -11.61 15.03
C GLN A 27 -0.04 -10.75 15.66
N SER A 28 0.22 -9.48 15.98
CA SER A 28 -0.80 -8.57 16.52
C SER A 28 -1.83 -8.04 15.49
N GLY A 29 -1.96 -8.66 14.32
CA GLY A 29 -2.92 -8.26 13.28
C GLY A 29 -2.57 -7.00 12.45
N LYS A 30 -1.37 -6.44 12.56
CA LYS A 30 -1.00 -5.18 11.87
C LYS A 30 -1.17 -5.23 10.35
N THR A 31 -0.69 -6.30 9.72
CA THR A 31 -0.82 -6.50 8.26
C THR A 31 -2.29 -6.55 7.86
N TYR A 32 -3.14 -7.22 8.64
CA TYR A 32 -4.58 -7.26 8.40
C TYR A 32 -5.20 -5.86 8.45
N THR A 33 -4.88 -5.05 9.46
CA THR A 33 -5.33 -3.66 9.54
C THR A 33 -4.85 -2.82 8.35
N LEU A 34 -3.61 -3.02 7.89
CA LEU A 34 -3.11 -2.33 6.70
C LEU A 34 -3.89 -2.76 5.44
N LEU A 35 -4.21 -4.05 5.29
CA LEU A 35 -4.99 -4.56 4.17
C LEU A 35 -6.43 -4.01 4.16
N GLU A 36 -7.08 -3.93 5.32
CA GLU A 36 -8.39 -3.27 5.44
C GLU A 36 -8.34 -1.82 4.97
N ARG A 37 -7.31 -1.08 5.38
CA ARG A 37 -7.10 0.30 4.93
C ARG A 37 -6.85 0.36 3.44
N ALA A 38 -6.01 -0.52 2.90
CA ALA A 38 -5.72 -0.58 1.48
C ALA A 38 -7.00 -0.75 0.65
N VAL A 39 -7.84 -1.71 1.02
CA VAL A 39 -9.11 -1.96 0.32
C VAL A 39 -10.10 -0.82 0.52
N SER A 40 -10.20 -0.26 1.73
CA SER A 40 -11.08 0.89 1.99
C SER A 40 -10.73 2.09 1.09
N HIS A 41 -9.45 2.42 0.96
CA HIS A 41 -8.99 3.53 0.12
C HIS A 41 -9.14 3.22 -1.38
N ALA A 42 -8.78 2.02 -1.82
CA ALA A 42 -9.02 1.61 -3.20
C ALA A 42 -10.51 1.62 -3.58
N ARG A 43 -11.43 1.27 -2.67
CA ARG A 43 -12.88 1.40 -2.91
C ARG A 43 -13.36 2.83 -3.11
N GLN A 44 -12.58 3.83 -2.68
CA GLN A 44 -12.83 5.26 -2.90
C GLN A 44 -12.19 5.78 -4.19
N GLY A 45 -11.59 4.90 -5.01
CA GLY A 45 -10.94 5.27 -6.28
C GLY A 45 -9.50 5.73 -6.12
N GLU A 46 -8.89 5.47 -4.96
CA GLU A 46 -7.52 5.88 -4.67
C GLU A 46 -6.50 4.82 -5.10
N ILE A 47 -5.28 5.29 -5.36
CA ILE A 47 -4.14 4.44 -5.64
C ILE A 47 -3.34 4.24 -4.37
N VAL A 48 -3.31 2.98 -3.92
CA VAL A 48 -2.61 2.52 -2.74
C VAL A 48 -1.37 1.74 -3.15
N VAL A 49 -0.22 2.10 -2.58
CA VAL A 49 0.98 1.29 -2.65
C VAL A 49 1.21 0.60 -1.33
N PHE A 50 1.45 -0.71 -1.37
CA PHE A 50 1.71 -1.56 -0.22
C PHE A 50 3.13 -2.15 -0.32
N ASP A 51 4.05 -1.55 0.44
CA ASP A 51 5.44 -1.99 0.51
C ASP A 51 5.58 -3.09 1.56
N CYS A 52 6.16 -4.20 1.14
CA CYS A 52 6.59 -5.30 2.00
C CYS A 52 8.13 -5.38 2.03
N GLU A 53 8.70 -6.01 3.04
CA GLU A 53 10.15 -6.21 3.15
C GLU A 53 10.73 -6.98 1.94
N THR A 54 10.03 -8.03 1.49
CA THR A 54 10.50 -8.91 0.42
C THR A 54 9.44 -9.14 -0.66
N LEU A 55 9.88 -9.58 -1.84
CA LEU A 55 8.98 -9.94 -2.93
C LEU A 55 8.05 -11.10 -2.55
N ARG A 56 8.56 -12.10 -1.82
CA ARG A 56 7.77 -13.23 -1.33
C ARG A 56 6.67 -12.78 -0.37
N MET A 57 6.97 -11.82 0.51
CA MET A 57 5.96 -11.23 1.39
C MET A 57 4.92 -10.46 0.57
N ALA A 58 5.33 -9.63 -0.39
CA ALA A 58 4.38 -8.90 -1.24
C ALA A 58 3.39 -9.83 -1.95
N GLN A 59 3.88 -10.96 -2.50
CA GLN A 59 3.03 -11.97 -3.14
C GLN A 59 2.07 -12.63 -2.16
N HIS A 60 2.56 -13.00 -0.97
CA HIS A 60 1.74 -13.60 0.07
C HIS A 60 0.64 -12.63 0.53
N THR A 61 1.01 -11.40 0.86
CA THR A 61 0.10 -10.33 1.31
C THR A 61 -0.92 -9.97 0.22
N HIS A 62 -0.52 -9.97 -1.06
CA HIS A 62 -1.45 -9.82 -2.19
C HIS A 62 -2.49 -10.95 -2.22
N SER A 63 -2.06 -12.20 -2.12
CA SER A 63 -2.97 -13.35 -2.07
C SER A 63 -3.90 -13.32 -0.86
N GLU A 64 -3.40 -12.91 0.31
CA GLU A 64 -4.24 -12.70 1.49
C GLU A 64 -5.28 -11.61 1.23
N CYS A 65 -4.86 -10.44 0.73
CA CYS A 65 -5.75 -9.32 0.40
C CYS A 65 -6.93 -9.77 -0.48
N LEU A 66 -6.63 -10.51 -1.56
CA LEU A 66 -7.64 -11.04 -2.46
C LEU A 66 -8.63 -11.96 -1.75
N ASN A 67 -8.12 -12.89 -0.95
CA ASN A 67 -8.91 -13.95 -0.35
C ASN A 67 -9.73 -13.51 0.86
N THR A 68 -9.29 -12.48 1.60
CA THR A 68 -9.92 -12.08 2.86
C THR A 68 -10.65 -10.74 2.77
N HIS A 69 -10.20 -9.79 1.94
CA HIS A 69 -10.76 -8.44 1.93
C HIS A 69 -11.47 -8.06 0.62
N VAL A 70 -10.98 -8.55 -0.52
CA VAL A 70 -11.51 -8.15 -1.84
C VAL A 70 -12.64 -9.06 -2.29
N ARG A 71 -12.46 -10.39 -2.26
CA ARG A 71 -13.47 -11.36 -2.72
C ARG A 71 -14.80 -11.29 -1.99
N TRP A 72 -14.79 -10.86 -0.73
CA TRP A 72 -15.98 -10.73 0.10
C TRP A 72 -16.52 -9.29 0.17
N GLY A 73 -16.10 -8.43 -0.78
CA GLY A 73 -16.59 -7.06 -0.89
C GLY A 73 -18.03 -6.95 -1.38
N SER A 74 -18.63 -5.76 -1.19
CA SER A 74 -20.01 -5.46 -1.60
C SER A 74 -20.27 -5.70 -3.09
N ASP A 75 -21.50 -6.09 -3.43
CA ASP A 75 -21.96 -6.44 -4.78
C ASP A 75 -21.71 -5.36 -5.87
N ASP A 76 -21.50 -4.11 -5.47
CA ASP A 76 -21.27 -2.96 -6.36
C ASP A 76 -19.83 -2.81 -6.88
N VAL A 77 -18.90 -3.67 -6.44
CA VAL A 77 -17.46 -3.55 -6.77
C VAL A 77 -17.00 -4.78 -7.54
N SER A 78 -16.61 -4.57 -8.80
CA SER A 78 -15.88 -5.59 -9.56
C SER A 78 -14.38 -5.41 -9.36
N TYR A 79 -13.61 -6.48 -9.51
CA TYR A 79 -12.16 -6.42 -9.38
C TYR A 79 -11.44 -7.14 -10.51
N ARG A 80 -10.26 -6.62 -10.86
CA ARG A 80 -9.27 -7.30 -11.69
C ARG A 80 -8.00 -7.45 -10.88
N ALA A 81 -7.42 -8.65 -10.89
CA ALA A 81 -6.17 -8.92 -10.19
C ALA A 81 -5.09 -9.35 -11.19
N SER A 82 -3.87 -8.87 -10.97
CA SER A 82 -2.65 -9.38 -11.58
C SER A 82 -1.69 -9.84 -10.49
N TYR A 83 -0.45 -10.19 -10.83
CA TYR A 83 0.51 -10.76 -9.89
C TYR A 83 0.84 -9.87 -8.68
N GLN A 84 0.78 -8.55 -8.85
CA GLN A 84 1.18 -7.55 -7.86
C GLN A 84 0.13 -6.45 -7.71
N ASP A 85 -1.06 -6.65 -8.29
CA ASP A 85 -2.00 -5.58 -8.48
C ASP A 85 -3.42 -6.04 -8.27
N ILE A 86 -4.20 -5.22 -7.58
CA ILE A 86 -5.64 -5.36 -7.48
C ILE A 86 -6.26 -4.04 -7.90
N THR A 87 -6.98 -4.05 -9.02
CA THR A 87 -7.82 -2.93 -9.46
C THR A 87 -9.25 -3.19 -9.01
N LEU A 88 -9.85 -2.21 -8.34
CA LEU A 88 -11.25 -2.22 -7.91
C LEU A 88 -12.03 -1.23 -8.78
N ASP A 89 -12.92 -1.73 -9.62
CA ASP A 89 -13.78 -0.93 -10.48
C ASP A 89 -15.16 -0.75 -9.84
N ARG A 90 -15.62 0.49 -9.80
CA ARG A 90 -16.97 0.84 -9.34
C ARG A 90 -17.62 1.75 -10.37
N HIS A 91 -18.85 1.44 -10.79
CA HIS A 91 -19.51 2.11 -11.91
C HIS A 91 -19.62 3.64 -11.81
N SER A 92 -19.54 4.21 -10.61
CA SER A 92 -19.71 5.66 -10.37
C SER A 92 -18.44 6.39 -9.95
N PHE A 93 -17.28 5.72 -9.92
CA PHE A 93 -16.03 6.31 -9.42
C PHE A 93 -14.84 5.93 -10.31
N ARG A 94 -13.75 6.70 -10.19
CA ARG A 94 -12.45 6.30 -10.74
C ARG A 94 -12.10 4.90 -10.17
N PRO A 95 -11.56 3.98 -10.98
CA PRO A 95 -11.04 2.72 -10.47
C PRO A 95 -9.92 2.96 -9.45
N GLY A 96 -10.04 2.36 -8.28
CA GLY A 96 -8.96 2.35 -7.30
C GLY A 96 -8.04 1.17 -7.52
N ARG A 97 -6.83 1.25 -6.98
CA ARG A 97 -5.78 0.28 -7.27
C ARG A 97 -4.95 0.02 -6.02
N ILE A 98 -4.59 -1.24 -5.78
CA ILE A 98 -3.67 -1.64 -4.71
C ILE A 98 -2.48 -2.33 -5.37
N ILE A 99 -1.29 -1.78 -5.16
CA ILE A 99 -0.05 -2.26 -5.76
C ILE A 99 0.84 -2.84 -4.67
N PHE A 100 1.09 -4.14 -4.73
CA PHE A 100 1.94 -4.88 -3.80
C PHE A 100 3.33 -5.04 -4.36
N ARG A 101 4.35 -4.69 -3.57
CA ARG A 101 5.72 -4.76 -4.05
C ARG A 101 6.73 -4.91 -2.91
N PRO A 102 7.94 -5.42 -3.21
CA PRO A 102 9.08 -5.24 -2.31
C PRO A 102 9.43 -3.76 -2.17
N HIS A 103 9.82 -3.36 -0.98
CA HIS A 103 10.21 -1.99 -0.67
C HIS A 103 11.29 -1.45 -1.61
N GLY A 104 11.22 -0.15 -1.90
CA GLY A 104 12.23 0.57 -2.70
C GLY A 104 12.23 0.22 -4.19
N ARG A 105 11.34 -0.65 -4.66
CA ARG A 105 11.18 -0.96 -6.08
C ARG A 105 10.03 -0.17 -6.68
N ARG A 106 10.24 0.43 -7.84
CA ARG A 106 9.14 0.97 -8.65
C ARG A 106 8.37 -0.18 -9.30
N ALA A 107 7.04 -0.08 -9.33
CA ALA A 107 6.27 -0.89 -10.26
C ALA A 107 6.53 -0.34 -11.69
N PRO A 108 6.82 -1.19 -12.68
CA PRO A 108 7.29 -0.75 -14.00
C PRO A 108 6.29 0.14 -14.76
N ASP A 109 4.99 0.00 -14.49
CA ASP A 109 3.91 0.68 -15.23
C ASP A 109 3.08 1.61 -14.33
N PHE A 110 3.74 2.32 -13.44
CA PHE A 110 3.09 3.11 -12.41
C PHE A 110 3.71 4.50 -12.29
N ASP A 111 2.89 5.56 -12.41
CA ASP A 111 3.30 6.95 -12.16
C ASP A 111 3.42 7.20 -10.65
N PRO A 112 4.65 7.41 -10.13
CA PRO A 112 4.90 7.79 -8.73
C PRO A 112 4.03 8.94 -8.21
N LYS A 113 3.67 9.90 -9.08
CA LYS A 113 2.90 11.08 -8.69
C LYS A 113 1.43 10.79 -8.47
N ALA A 114 0.95 9.61 -8.88
CA ALA A 114 -0.43 9.19 -8.74
C ALA A 114 -0.72 8.43 -7.43
N VAL A 115 0.27 8.22 -6.55
CA VAL A 115 0.05 7.54 -5.25
C VAL A 115 -0.73 8.43 -4.30
N ASP A 116 -1.89 7.98 -3.87
CA ASP A 116 -2.68 8.64 -2.83
C ASP A 116 -2.29 8.14 -1.43
N VAL A 117 -2.10 6.82 -1.27
CA VAL A 117 -1.84 6.19 0.02
C VAL A 117 -0.63 5.28 -0.05
N HIS A 118 0.26 5.38 0.93
CA HIS A 118 1.45 4.55 1.02
C HIS A 118 1.50 3.78 2.34
N LEU A 119 1.42 2.46 2.25
CA LEU A 119 1.40 1.54 3.38
C LEU A 119 2.74 0.81 3.43
N LEU A 120 3.38 0.84 4.61
CA LEU A 120 4.68 0.24 4.86
C LEU A 120 4.51 -0.90 5.87
N ASP A 121 4.62 -2.15 5.43
CA ASP A 121 4.57 -3.32 6.31
C ASP A 121 5.97 -3.92 6.50
N CYS A 122 6.50 -3.78 7.73
CA CYS A 122 7.84 -4.24 8.10
C CYS A 122 8.94 -3.71 7.16
N SER A 123 8.70 -2.54 6.53
CA SER A 123 9.68 -1.93 5.62
C SER A 123 10.95 -1.51 6.39
N PRO A 124 12.15 -1.87 5.88
CA PRO A 124 13.42 -1.50 6.51
C PRO A 124 13.76 -0.02 6.34
N ASN A 125 13.09 0.70 5.42
CA ASN A 125 13.35 2.11 5.15
C ASN A 125 12.04 2.92 5.10
N ASP A 126 12.15 4.18 5.51
CA ASP A 126 11.10 5.19 5.65
C ASP A 126 10.88 6.04 4.39
N LEU A 127 11.45 5.66 3.25
CA LEU A 127 11.18 6.34 1.98
C LEU A 127 9.69 6.21 1.60
N VAL A 128 9.03 7.35 1.43
CA VAL A 128 7.62 7.42 1.05
C VAL A 128 7.41 8.27 -0.18
N TYR A 129 6.36 7.98 -0.94
CA TYR A 129 5.97 8.80 -2.08
C TYR A 129 5.57 10.22 -1.64
N LYS A 130 6.12 11.23 -2.33
CA LYS A 130 5.81 12.65 -2.08
C LYS A 130 4.32 12.98 -2.29
N SER A 131 3.69 12.31 -3.25
CA SER A 131 2.28 12.43 -3.63
C SER A 131 1.33 11.86 -2.58
N ALA A 132 1.80 10.91 -1.77
CA ALA A 132 0.94 10.23 -0.80
C ALA A 132 0.40 11.23 0.23
N LYS A 133 -0.92 11.37 0.27
CA LYS A 133 -1.63 12.17 1.28
C LYS A 133 -1.76 11.44 2.61
N LEU A 134 -1.61 10.11 2.61
CA LEU A 134 -1.62 9.28 3.80
C LEU A 134 -0.48 8.26 3.75
N VAL A 135 0.25 8.15 4.86
CA VAL A 135 1.28 7.14 5.07
C VAL A 135 0.98 6.38 6.34
N ILE A 136 0.87 5.05 6.26
CA ILE A 136 0.72 4.20 7.45
C ILE A 136 1.89 3.22 7.51
N ARG A 137 2.59 3.19 8.64
CA ARG A 137 3.67 2.24 8.90
C ARG A 137 3.29 1.25 9.98
N ALA A 138 3.43 -0.04 9.71
CA ALA A 138 3.42 -1.08 10.73
C ALA A 138 4.86 -1.40 11.17
N VAL A 139 5.10 -1.37 12.48
CA VAL A 139 6.39 -1.74 13.08
C VAL A 139 6.21 -2.71 14.24
N HIS A 140 7.23 -3.54 14.44
CA HIS A 140 7.36 -4.33 15.66
C HIS A 140 7.83 -3.44 16.82
N ARG A 141 7.39 -3.78 18.03
CA ARG A 141 7.88 -3.17 19.26
C ARG A 141 9.30 -3.64 19.57
#